data_AF-A0A2D4VZ36-F1
#
_entry.id   AF-A0A2D4VZ36-F1
#
_cell.length_a   1.000
_cell.length_b   1.000
_cell.length_c   1.000
_cell.angle_alpha   90.00
_cell.angle_beta   90.00
_cell.angle_gamma   90.00
#
_symmetry.space_group_name_H-M   'P 1'
#
loop_
_entity.id
_entity.type
_entity.pdbx_description
1 polymer ?
#
loop_
_entity_poly.entity_id
_entity_poly.type
_entity_poly.pdbx_seq_one_letter_code
_entity_poly.pdbx_strand_id
1 'polypeptide(L)' 'MSRTWWIMLILLTLLATLTIFNSEMGGPRKTWQLCKESLVTQVFTGACTLRFEGETTGS' A
#
# COMPACT_ATOMS: atom_id res chain seq x y z
N MET A 1 8.06 6.47 -33.24
CA MET A 1 7.63 6.31 -31.83
C MET A 1 8.50 7.19 -30.94
N SER A 2 7.91 8.14 -30.21
CA SER A 2 8.69 9.00 -29.29
C SER A 2 9.27 8.18 -28.13
N ARG A 3 10.49 8.52 -27.67
CA ARG A 3 11.12 7.89 -26.48
C ARG A 3 10.23 7.99 -25.24
N THR A 4 9.44 9.06 -25.13
CA THR A 4 8.48 9.27 -24.03
C THR A 4 7.36 8.24 -24.01
N TRP A 5 6.94 7.74 -25.18
CA TRP A 5 5.89 6.74 -25.30
C TRP A 5 6.33 5.38 -24.74
N TRP A 6 7.58 4.99 -24.98
CA TRP A 6 8.17 3.78 -24.39
C TRP A 6 8.27 3.85 -22.87
N ILE A 7 8.64 5.02 -22.33
CA ILE A 7 8.69 5.25 -20.88
C ILE A 7 7.28 5.10 -20.28
N MET A 8 6.27 5.68 -20.91
CA MET A 8 4.88 5.56 -20.45
C MET A 8 4.38 4.13 -20.46
N LEU A 9 4.71 3.35 -21.50
CA LEU A 9 4.35 1.94 -21.56
C LEU A 9 5.00 1.13 -20.45
N ILE A 10 6.30 1.33 -20.22
CA ILE A 10 7.02 0.64 -19.13
C ILE A 10 6.41 1.01 -17.77
N LEU A 11 6.07 2.28 -17.57
CA LEU A 11 5.45 2.73 -16.33
C LEU A 11 4.08 2.10 -16.11
N LEU A 12 3.25 2.05 -17.16
CA LEU A 12 1.91 1.45 -17.11
C LEU A 12 1.95 -0.05 -16.83
N THR A 13 2.84 -0.78 -17.49
CA THR A 13 2.97 -2.23 -17.26
C THR A 13 3.46 -2.51 -15.84
N LEU A 14 4.44 -1.74 -15.34
CA LEU A 14 4.94 -1.87 -13.97
C LEU A 14 3.82 -1.61 -12.94
N LEU A 15 3.03 -0.55 -13.13
CA LEU A 15 1.92 -0.20 -12.23
C LEU A 15 0.84 -1.29 -12.21
N ALA A 16 0.49 -1.84 -13.38
CA ALA A 16 -0.49 -2.91 -13.49
C ALA A 16 -0.01 -4.18 -12.77
N THR A 17 1.23 -4.59 -12.98
CA THR A 17 1.82 -5.77 -12.30
C THR A 17 1.87 -5.57 -10.80
N LEU A 18 2.29 -4.41 -10.31
CA LEU A 18 2.29 -4.08 -8.88
C LEU A 18 0.89 -4.11 -8.27
N THR A 19 -0.11 -3.64 -9.00
CA THR A 19 -1.50 -3.61 -8.54
C THR A 19 -2.06 -5.03 -8.41
N ILE A 20 -1.83 -5.88 -9.41
CA ILE A 20 -2.25 -7.28 -9.39
C ILE A 20 -1.51 -8.05 -8.29
N PHE A 21 -0.20 -7.83 -8.13
CA PHE A 21 0.57 -8.45 -7.04
C PHE A 21 0.03 -8.07 -5.66
N ASN A 22 -0.36 -6.80 -5.46
CA ASN A 22 -0.93 -6.31 -4.21
C ASN A 22 -2.34 -6.86 -3.96
N SER A 23 -3.14 -7.09 -5.01
CA SER A 23 -4.48 -7.68 -4.87
C SER A 23 -4.44 -9.18 -4.63
N GLU A 24 -3.61 -9.93 -5.35
CA GLU A 24 -3.57 -11.40 -5.31
C GLU A 24 -2.71 -11.95 -4.16
N MET A 25 -1.56 -11.34 -3.88
CA MET A 25 -0.63 -11.83 -2.85
C MET A 25 -0.81 -11.13 -1.50
N GLY A 26 -1.90 -10.36 -1.32
CA GLY A 26 -2.20 -9.62 -0.10
C GLY A 26 -1.30 -8.41 0.16
N GLY A 27 -0.31 -8.14 -0.71
CA GLY A 27 0.66 -7.08 -0.57
C GLY A 27 1.50 -7.17 0.72
N PRO A 28 2.44 -6.25 0.96
CA PRO A 28 2.98 -6.08 2.29
C PRO A 28 1.81 -5.78 3.24
N ARG A 29 1.77 -6.45 4.41
CA ARG A 29 0.72 -6.25 5.42
C ARG A 29 0.52 -4.75 5.62
N LYS A 30 -0.63 -4.24 5.20
CA LYS A 30 -0.96 -2.82 5.27
C LYS A 30 -1.27 -2.49 6.72
N THR A 31 -0.23 -2.32 7.53
CA THR A 31 -0.33 -2.03 8.97
C THR A 31 -1.20 -0.82 9.24
N TRP A 32 -1.23 0.12 8.30
CA TRP A 32 -2.10 1.30 8.35
C TRP A 32 -3.60 1.05 8.18
N GLN A 33 -4.00 -0.09 7.61
CA GLN A 33 -5.42 -0.50 7.56
C GLN A 33 -5.86 -1.23 8.84
N LEU A 34 -4.90 -1.71 9.64
CA LEU A 34 -5.17 -2.35 10.93
C LEU A 34 -5.51 -1.30 11.99
N CYS A 35 -5.03 -0.07 11.83
CA CYS A 35 -5.31 1.01 12.76
C CYS A 35 -6.67 1.66 12.48
N LYS A 36 -7.42 1.99 13.53
CA LYS A 36 -8.68 2.73 13.52
C LYS A 36 -8.51 4.16 13.00
N GLU A 37 -7.32 4.73 13.20
CA GLU A 37 -6.98 6.10 12.82
C GLU A 37 -6.71 6.25 11.33
N SER A 38 -6.96 7.44 10.78
CA SER A 38 -6.63 7.74 9.38
C SER A 38 -5.13 7.62 9.09
N LEU A 39 -4.76 7.31 7.84
CA LEU A 39 -3.36 7.22 7.43
C LEU A 39 -2.59 8.52 7.69
N VAL A 40 -3.27 9.67 7.53
CA VAL A 40 -2.71 11.00 7.80
C VAL A 40 -2.39 11.15 9.27
N THR A 41 -3.33 10.82 10.16
CA THR A 41 -3.11 10.92 11.61
C THR A 41 -2.00 9.97 12.08
N GLN A 42 -1.95 8.74 11.56
CA GLN A 42 -0.86 7.80 11.88
C GLN A 42 0.54 8.32 11.52
N VAL A 43 0.70 8.98 10.35
CA VAL A 43 1.98 9.54 9.93
C VAL A 43 2.40 10.72 10.80
N PHE A 44 1.45 11.57 11.21
CA PHE A 44 1.76 12.78 11.97
C PHE A 44 1.86 12.57 13.49
N THR A 45 1.15 11.60 14.05
CA THR A 45 1.11 11.38 15.51
C THR A 45 1.73 10.06 15.93
N GLY A 46 1.97 9.12 15.00
CA GLY A 46 2.43 7.77 15.32
C GLY A 46 1.38 6.91 16.05
N ALA A 47 0.15 7.41 16.22
CA ALA A 47 -0.88 6.68 16.95
C ALA A 47 -1.53 5.61 16.06
N CYS A 48 -1.37 4.34 16.43
CA CYS A 48 -2.09 3.22 15.84
C CYS A 48 -2.85 2.46 16.91
N THR A 49 -4.15 2.75 17.04
CA THR A 49 -5.06 1.89 17.80
C THR A 49 -5.62 0.84 16.88
N LEU A 50 -5.41 -0.44 17.17
CA LEU A 50 -5.90 -1.54 16.35
C LEU A 50 -7.44 -1.54 16.28
N ARG A 51 -7.98 -1.71 15.08
CA ARG A 51 -9.42 -1.72 14.82
C ARG A 51 -10.05 -3.08 15.15
N PHE A 52 -9.27 -4.15 15.13
CA PHE A 52 -9.70 -5.51 15.44
C PHE A 52 -8.97 -6.02 16.69
N GLU A 53 -9.72 -6.53 17.67
CA GLU A 53 -9.14 -7.15 18.87
C GLU A 53 -8.43 -8.45 18.49
N GLY A 54 -7.09 -8.50 18.66
CA GLY A 54 -6.27 -9.69 18.42
C GLY A 54 -5.29 -9.60 17.25
N GLU A 55 -5.28 -8.51 16.46
CA GLU A 55 -4.25 -8.29 15.45
C GLU A 55 -3.00 -7.65 16.07
N THR A 56 -1.81 -8.19 15.84
CA THR A 56 -0.56 -7.53 16.25
C THR A 56 -0.02 -6.69 15.10
N THR A 57 0.38 -5.45 15.38
CA THR A 57 1.31 -4.74 14.50
C THR A 57 2.58 -5.56 14.49
N GLY A 58 2.82 -6.31 13.40
CA GLY A 58 4.03 -7.12 13.24
C GLY A 58 5.25 -6.25 13.58
N SER A 59 5.92 -6.64 14.66
CA SER A 59 7.15 -6.02 15.17
C SER A 59 8.29 -6.09 14.18
#